data_AF-A0A812K1Y6-F1
#
_entry.id   AF-A0A812K1Y6-F1
#
_cell.length_a   1.000
_cell.length_b   1.000
_cell.length_c   1.000
_cell.angle_alpha   90.00
_cell.angle_beta   90.00
_cell.angle_gamma   90.00
#
_symmetry.space_group_name_H-M   'P 1'
#
loop_
_entity.id
_entity.type
_entity.pdbx_description
1 polymer ?
#
loop_
_entity_poly.entity_id
_entity_poly.type
_entity_poly.pdbx_seq_one_letter_code
_entity_poly.pdbx_strand_id
1 'polypeptide(L)'
;MLPRNTPEDFALVRLGCLARVQDLTGYQSLKSSWVLLGLRERQLLVRHFLADGIETPAFLCEFLPDCVGKAKDNRNVGLHLLLEVMVHLVEHLHQASAKLHQGQEVKMISVDLSDFAEFISVVQNRFIFSTCISRSKLSVEDSRRWYLQMTSNNWSRTHEKDTDTTTLAYGVKEMLQRQKFLQEVITSPGASPGEGHGA
;
A
#
# COMPACT_ATOMS: atom_id res chain seq x y z
N MET A 1 -17.72 -17.81 1.48
CA MET A 1 -16.59 -18.74 1.72
C MET A 1 -15.47 -17.95 2.36
N LEU A 2 -15.00 -18.40 3.53
CA LEU A 2 -13.69 -17.98 4.05
C LEU A 2 -12.60 -18.43 3.05
N PRO A 3 -11.50 -17.69 2.89
CA PRO A 3 -10.59 -17.88 1.77
C PRO A 3 -9.73 -19.17 1.92
N ARG A 4 -9.08 -19.60 0.83
CA ARG A 4 -8.26 -20.81 0.77
C ARG A 4 -6.98 -20.62 1.61
N ASN A 5 -6.21 -21.69 1.86
CA ASN A 5 -5.03 -21.64 2.75
C ASN A 5 -3.78 -21.01 2.08
N THR A 6 -3.91 -19.89 1.38
CA THR A 6 -2.76 -19.22 0.74
C THR A 6 -2.22 -18.06 1.60
N PRO A 7 -0.95 -17.66 1.45
CA PRO A 7 -0.44 -16.46 2.12
C PRO A 7 -1.25 -15.19 1.80
N GLU A 8 -1.72 -15.06 0.56
CA GLU A 8 -2.53 -13.91 0.14
C GLU A 8 -3.88 -13.85 0.88
N ASP A 9 -4.50 -15.01 1.07
CA ASP A 9 -5.74 -15.15 1.82
C ASP A 9 -5.56 -14.73 3.30
N PHE A 10 -4.47 -15.16 3.95
CA PHE A 10 -4.15 -14.74 5.32
C PHE A 10 -3.87 -13.24 5.42
N ALA A 11 -3.13 -12.67 4.46
CA ALA A 11 -2.84 -11.24 4.43
C ALA A 11 -4.13 -10.42 4.30
N LEU A 12 -5.06 -10.84 3.44
CA LEU A 12 -6.33 -10.15 3.23
C LEU A 12 -7.23 -10.24 4.48
N VAL A 13 -7.28 -11.39 5.15
CA VAL A 13 -7.99 -11.54 6.44
C VAL A 13 -7.36 -10.64 7.49
N ARG A 14 -6.02 -10.62 7.59
CA ARG A 14 -5.30 -9.78 8.55
C ARG A 14 -5.53 -8.30 8.29
N LEU A 15 -5.52 -7.85 7.03
CA LEU A 15 -5.90 -6.49 6.65
C LEU A 15 -7.34 -6.19 7.08
N GLY A 16 -8.29 -7.10 6.85
CA GLY A 16 -9.67 -6.97 7.32
C GLY A 16 -9.75 -6.76 8.84
N CYS A 17 -9.03 -7.56 9.62
CA CYS A 17 -8.95 -7.43 11.07
C CYS A 17 -8.32 -6.11 11.51
N LEU A 18 -7.18 -5.74 10.93
CA LEU A 18 -6.46 -4.50 11.26
C LEU A 18 -7.24 -3.25 10.87
N ALA A 19 -8.04 -3.32 9.81
CA ALA A 19 -8.97 -2.28 9.38
C ALA A 19 -10.32 -2.31 10.12
N ARG A 20 -10.50 -3.23 11.09
CA ARG A 20 -11.75 -3.45 11.85
C ARG A 20 -12.98 -3.64 10.96
N VAL A 21 -12.83 -4.38 9.86
CA VAL A 21 -13.96 -4.77 8.99
C VAL A 21 -14.76 -5.86 9.70
N GLN A 22 -16.01 -5.56 10.06
CA GLN A 22 -16.85 -6.46 10.88
C GLN A 22 -17.86 -7.28 10.07
N ASP A 23 -18.23 -6.81 8.88
CA ASP A 23 -19.27 -7.41 8.06
C ASP A 23 -18.76 -7.96 6.72
N LEU A 24 -19.54 -8.88 6.15
CA LEU A 24 -19.22 -9.55 4.89
C LEU A 24 -19.14 -8.58 3.70
N THR A 25 -19.99 -7.55 3.68
CA THR A 25 -20.04 -6.57 2.60
C THR A 25 -18.75 -5.76 2.57
N GLY A 26 -18.30 -5.27 3.72
CA GLY A 26 -17.04 -4.56 3.88
C GLY A 26 -15.85 -5.43 3.51
N TYR A 27 -15.87 -6.71 3.88
CA TYR A 27 -14.82 -7.66 3.49
C TYR A 27 -14.81 -7.88 1.97
N GLN A 28 -15.97 -8.01 1.34
CA GLN A 28 -16.09 -8.13 -0.12
C GLN A 28 -15.61 -6.87 -0.83
N SER A 29 -15.93 -5.66 -0.35
CA SER A 29 -15.41 -4.42 -0.93
C SER A 29 -13.88 -4.33 -0.85
N LEU A 30 -13.31 -4.74 0.30
CA LEU A 30 -11.86 -4.80 0.49
C LEU A 30 -11.23 -5.81 -0.46
N LYS A 31 -11.80 -7.03 -0.56
CA LYS A 31 -11.34 -8.08 -1.48
C LYS A 31 -11.40 -7.64 -2.94
N SER A 32 -12.50 -7.01 -3.37
CA SER A 32 -12.65 -6.49 -4.72
C SER A 32 -11.62 -5.42 -5.04
N SER A 33 -11.28 -4.57 -4.07
CA SER A 33 -10.24 -3.55 -4.24
C SER A 33 -8.83 -4.16 -4.28
N TRP A 34 -8.61 -5.21 -3.50
CA TRP A 34 -7.34 -5.95 -3.45
C TRP A 34 -7.03 -6.65 -4.77
N VAL A 35 -8.01 -7.29 -5.42
CA VAL A 35 -7.78 -8.01 -6.69
C VAL A 35 -7.44 -7.09 -7.87
N LEU A 36 -7.77 -5.79 -7.77
CA LEU A 36 -7.39 -4.78 -8.77
C LEU A 36 -5.91 -4.41 -8.72
N LEU A 37 -5.22 -4.68 -7.60
CA LEU A 37 -3.78 -4.49 -7.50
C LEU A 37 -3.04 -5.47 -8.41
N GLY A 38 -1.94 -5.00 -8.98
CA GLY A 38 -1.00 -5.83 -9.72
C GLY A 38 -0.33 -6.88 -8.84
N LEU A 39 0.18 -7.95 -9.46
CA LEU A 39 0.78 -9.08 -8.74
C LEU A 39 1.89 -8.64 -7.77
N ARG A 40 2.77 -7.73 -8.21
CA ARG A 40 3.88 -7.22 -7.40
C ARG A 40 3.39 -6.42 -6.19
N GLU A 41 2.37 -5.60 -6.38
CA GLU A 41 1.76 -4.78 -5.31
C GLU A 41 1.13 -5.68 -4.24
N ARG A 42 0.38 -6.70 -4.67
CA ARG A 42 -0.18 -7.72 -3.76
C ARG A 42 0.91 -8.45 -3.01
N GLN A 43 1.95 -8.93 -3.69
CA GLN A 43 3.08 -9.61 -3.03
C GLN A 43 3.75 -8.75 -1.95
N LEU A 44 3.90 -7.45 -2.21
CA LEU A 44 4.47 -6.51 -1.25
C LEU A 44 3.58 -6.35 -0.02
N LEU A 45 2.28 -6.14 -0.23
CA LEU A 45 1.32 -6.06 0.88
C LEU A 45 1.19 -7.37 1.65
N VAL A 46 1.26 -8.53 0.97
CA VAL A 46 1.28 -9.85 1.62
C VAL A 46 2.47 -9.95 2.57
N ARG A 47 3.68 -9.62 2.09
CA ARG A 47 4.90 -9.64 2.93
C ARG A 47 4.75 -8.72 4.13
N HIS A 48 4.23 -7.51 3.92
CA HIS A 48 4.03 -6.55 5.00
C HIS A 48 3.00 -7.04 6.03
N PHE A 49 1.81 -7.46 5.60
CA PHE A 49 0.77 -7.87 6.55
C PHE A 49 1.09 -9.17 7.25
N LEU A 50 1.88 -10.07 6.65
CA LEU A 50 2.31 -11.31 7.29
C LEU A 50 3.62 -11.17 8.08
N ALA A 51 4.29 -10.01 8.06
CA ALA A 51 5.47 -9.78 8.88
C ALA A 51 5.13 -9.88 10.38
N ASP A 52 5.97 -10.62 11.12
CA ASP A 52 5.82 -10.90 12.54
C ASP A 52 6.83 -10.13 13.42
N GLY A 53 7.80 -9.47 12.79
CA GLY A 53 8.84 -8.73 13.48
C GLY A 53 10.00 -9.60 13.96
N ILE A 54 10.04 -10.89 13.60
CA ILE A 54 11.09 -11.80 14.05
C ILE A 54 12.32 -11.68 13.16
N GLU A 55 12.16 -11.94 11.85
CA GLU A 55 13.25 -11.91 10.87
C GLU A 55 13.38 -10.56 10.15
N THR A 56 12.26 -9.87 9.96
CA THR A 56 12.20 -8.58 9.28
C THR A 56 11.37 -7.60 10.10
N PRO A 57 11.68 -6.28 10.06
CA PRO A 57 10.91 -5.30 10.79
C PRO A 57 9.43 -5.36 10.39
N ALA A 58 8.55 -5.49 11.39
CA ALA A 58 7.11 -5.36 11.20
C ALA A 58 6.65 -3.94 11.52
N PHE A 59 5.92 -3.34 10.58
CA PHE A 59 5.34 -2.01 10.78
C PHE A 59 3.88 -2.14 11.22
N LEU A 60 3.58 -1.66 12.42
CA LEU A 60 2.23 -1.54 12.93
C LEU A 60 1.66 -0.19 12.50
N CYS A 61 0.86 -0.20 11.43
CA CYS A 61 0.15 0.98 10.93
C CYS A 61 -1.02 1.34 11.86
N GLU A 62 -0.80 2.23 12.81
CA GLU A 62 -1.84 2.76 13.67
C GLU A 62 -2.80 3.65 12.88
N PHE A 63 -4.04 3.80 13.35
CA PHE A 63 -5.10 4.52 12.64
C PHE A 63 -5.45 3.96 11.25
N LEU A 64 -4.99 2.76 10.89
CA LEU A 64 -5.41 2.07 9.67
C LEU A 64 -6.95 1.90 9.55
N PRO A 65 -7.72 1.60 10.63
CA PRO A 65 -9.18 1.62 10.56
C PRO A 65 -9.74 2.94 10.05
N ASP A 66 -9.20 4.07 10.53
CA ASP A 66 -9.67 5.40 10.15
C ASP A 66 -9.31 5.72 8.70
N CYS A 67 -8.11 5.35 8.25
CA CYS A 67 -7.72 5.45 6.84
C CYS A 67 -8.70 4.68 5.94
N VAL A 68 -9.04 3.45 6.29
CA VAL A 68 -9.97 2.60 5.53
C VAL A 68 -11.39 3.17 5.55
N GLY A 69 -11.88 3.60 6.71
CA GLY A 69 -13.19 4.23 6.86
C GLY A 69 -13.31 5.49 6.00
N LYS A 70 -12.38 6.43 6.16
CA LYS A 70 -12.38 7.69 5.41
C LYS A 70 -12.17 7.48 3.90
N ALA A 71 -11.41 6.47 3.50
CA ALA A 71 -11.25 6.14 2.08
C ALA A 71 -12.52 5.57 1.45
N LYS A 72 -13.35 4.84 2.21
CA LYS A 72 -14.68 4.42 1.74
C LYS A 72 -15.60 5.62 1.51
N ASP A 73 -15.56 6.59 2.42
CA ASP A 73 -16.42 7.76 2.36
C ASP A 73 -15.97 8.79 1.31
N ASN A 74 -14.66 8.84 1.01
CA ASN A 74 -14.11 9.71 -0.01
C ASN A 74 -14.07 9.05 -1.40
N ARG A 75 -15.00 9.43 -2.26
CA ARG A 75 -15.11 8.97 -3.67
C ARG A 75 -13.86 9.20 -4.53
N ASN A 76 -13.04 10.20 -4.20
CA ASN A 76 -11.82 10.51 -4.95
C ASN A 76 -10.67 9.60 -4.51
N VAL A 77 -10.77 9.00 -3.33
CA VAL A 77 -9.81 8.02 -2.84
C VAL A 77 -10.34 6.62 -3.18
N GLY A 78 -11.34 6.15 -2.45
CA GLY A 78 -11.79 4.77 -2.54
C GLY A 78 -10.74 3.78 -2.02
N LEU A 79 -11.18 2.55 -1.74
CA LEU A 79 -10.31 1.51 -1.17
C LEU A 79 -9.18 1.10 -2.10
N HIS A 80 -9.41 1.00 -3.40
CA HIS A 80 -8.38 0.59 -4.35
C HIS A 80 -7.19 1.55 -4.36
N LEU A 81 -7.44 2.85 -4.51
CA LEU A 81 -6.37 3.85 -4.51
C LEU A 81 -5.69 3.95 -3.14
N LEU A 82 -6.43 3.77 -2.04
CA LEU A 82 -5.81 3.66 -0.71
C LEU A 82 -4.80 2.52 -0.69
N LEU A 83 -5.15 1.33 -1.21
CA LEU A 83 -4.24 0.19 -1.22
C LEU A 83 -3.00 0.42 -2.10
N GLU A 84 -3.16 1.08 -3.25
CA GLU A 84 -2.01 1.50 -4.07
C GLU A 84 -1.08 2.45 -3.31
N VAL A 85 -1.64 3.42 -2.60
CA VAL A 85 -0.86 4.37 -1.80
C VAL A 85 -0.21 3.67 -0.59
N MET A 86 -0.86 2.65 -0.01
CA MET A 86 -0.27 1.82 1.04
C MET A 86 0.94 1.04 0.55
N VAL A 87 0.97 0.57 -0.71
CA VAL A 87 2.17 -0.04 -1.31
C VAL A 87 3.33 0.96 -1.27
N HIS A 88 3.10 2.19 -1.73
CA HIS A 88 4.13 3.24 -1.71
C HIS A 88 4.59 3.59 -0.29
N LEU A 89 3.67 3.62 0.66
CA LEU A 89 4.00 3.84 2.07
C LEU A 89 4.89 2.71 2.60
N VAL A 90 4.50 1.45 2.40
CA VAL A 90 5.26 0.29 2.88
C VAL A 90 6.67 0.24 2.27
N GLU A 91 6.80 0.51 0.97
CA GLU A 91 8.11 0.64 0.31
C GLU A 91 8.97 1.73 0.98
N HIS A 92 8.38 2.88 1.25
CA HIS A 92 9.06 4.01 1.88
C HIS A 92 9.51 3.68 3.31
N LEU A 93 8.67 2.97 4.08
CA LEU A 93 8.97 2.52 5.44
C LEU A 93 10.14 1.52 5.47
N HIS A 94 10.14 0.51 4.58
CA HIS A 94 11.24 -0.44 4.50
C HIS A 94 12.57 0.24 4.12
N GLN A 95 12.54 1.16 3.16
CA GLN A 95 13.72 1.94 2.77
C GLN A 95 14.25 2.83 3.89
N ALA A 96 13.36 3.48 4.63
CA ALA A 96 13.74 4.28 5.80
C ALA A 96 14.36 3.42 6.90
N SER A 97 13.77 2.24 7.17
CA SER A 97 14.25 1.36 8.23
C SER A 97 15.63 0.81 7.93
N ALA A 98 15.88 0.42 6.68
CA ALA A 98 17.20 -0.03 6.24
C ALA A 98 18.29 1.04 6.45
N LYS A 99 17.95 2.33 6.32
CA LYS A 99 18.88 3.46 6.51
C LYS A 99 19.10 3.81 7.97
N LEU A 100 18.04 3.77 8.78
CA LEU A 100 18.05 4.23 10.18
C LEU A 100 18.60 3.18 11.15
N HIS A 101 18.32 1.90 10.90
CA HIS A 101 18.61 0.82 11.85
C HIS A 101 19.83 -0.03 11.44
N GLN A 102 20.86 0.55 10.82
CA GLN A 102 22.07 -0.12 10.27
C GLN A 102 22.70 -1.16 11.23
N GLY A 103 22.15 -2.38 11.29
CA GLY A 103 22.60 -3.46 12.18
C GLY A 103 21.94 -3.53 13.56
N GLN A 104 20.95 -2.70 13.88
CA GLN A 104 20.15 -2.82 15.11
C GLN A 104 18.91 -3.71 14.87
N GLU A 105 18.71 -4.73 15.70
CA GLU A 105 17.48 -5.55 15.69
C GLU A 105 16.29 -4.73 16.23
N VAL A 106 15.63 -3.99 15.37
CA VAL A 106 14.31 -3.42 15.66
C VAL A 106 13.23 -4.30 15.03
N LYS A 107 12.52 -4.99 15.91
CA LYS A 107 11.53 -6.02 15.56
C LYS A 107 10.18 -5.45 15.15
N MET A 108 9.68 -4.47 15.91
CA MET A 108 8.40 -3.82 15.63
C MET A 108 8.52 -2.30 15.69
N ILE A 109 7.93 -1.64 14.69
CA ILE A 109 7.89 -0.19 14.55
C ILE A 109 6.43 0.23 14.41
N SER A 110 5.94 1.04 15.33
CA SER A 110 4.62 1.65 15.24
C SER A 110 4.69 2.88 14.36
N VAL A 111 3.78 2.96 13.39
CA VAL A 111 3.69 4.06 12.43
C VAL A 111 2.34 4.72 12.63
N ASP A 112 2.36 5.94 13.15
CA ASP A 112 1.18 6.77 13.33
C ASP A 112 0.71 7.32 11.98
N LEU A 113 -0.53 6.95 11.59
CA LEU A 113 -1.17 7.41 10.35
C LEU A 113 -2.29 8.42 10.59
N SER A 114 -2.41 9.03 11.77
CA SER A 114 -3.51 9.96 12.09
C SER A 114 -3.60 11.13 11.11
N ASP A 115 -2.48 11.79 10.81
CA ASP A 115 -2.42 12.90 9.85
C ASP A 115 -2.75 12.46 8.41
N PHE A 116 -2.35 11.25 8.04
CA PHE A 116 -2.71 10.65 6.76
C PHE A 116 -4.20 10.33 6.67
N ALA A 117 -4.80 9.83 7.75
CA ALA A 117 -6.24 9.62 7.84
C ALA A 117 -6.99 10.93 7.67
N GLU A 118 -6.60 12.01 8.36
CA GLU A 118 -7.19 13.34 8.15
C GLU A 118 -7.07 13.80 6.71
N PHE A 119 -5.90 13.61 6.08
CA PHE A 119 -5.70 13.97 4.68
C PHE A 119 -6.63 13.22 3.73
N ILE A 120 -6.86 11.91 3.97
CA ILE A 120 -7.82 11.10 3.21
C ILE A 120 -9.22 11.72 3.27
N SER A 121 -9.64 12.30 4.40
CA SER A 121 -11.00 12.83 4.54
C SER A 121 -11.28 14.07 3.67
N VAL A 122 -10.24 14.86 3.37
CA VAL A 122 -10.42 16.17 2.71
C VAL A 122 -9.93 16.23 1.26
N VAL A 123 -9.05 15.33 0.83
CA VAL A 123 -8.45 15.40 -0.51
C VAL A 123 -9.50 15.15 -1.61
N GLN A 124 -9.58 16.06 -2.59
CA GLN A 124 -10.61 16.02 -3.64
C GLN A 124 -10.09 15.58 -5.01
N ASN A 125 -8.80 15.29 -5.11
CA ASN A 125 -8.12 14.96 -6.37
C ASN A 125 -7.38 13.64 -6.26
N ARG A 126 -7.67 12.73 -7.20
CA ARG A 126 -7.14 11.36 -7.20
C ARG A 126 -5.63 11.35 -7.40
N PHE A 127 -5.13 12.20 -8.29
CA PHE A 127 -3.71 12.30 -8.62
C PHE A 127 -2.89 12.83 -7.43
N ILE A 128 -3.40 13.84 -6.74
CA ILE A 128 -2.77 14.39 -5.52
C ILE A 128 -2.64 13.30 -4.46
N PHE A 129 -3.72 12.56 -4.21
CA PHE A 129 -3.66 11.45 -3.27
C PHE A 129 -2.69 10.35 -3.73
N SER A 130 -2.70 9.97 -5.01
CA SER A 130 -1.81 8.94 -5.57
C SER A 130 -0.30 9.26 -5.46
N THR A 131 0.05 10.52 -5.21
CA THR A 131 1.45 10.99 -5.13
C THR A 131 1.83 11.51 -3.74
N CYS A 132 0.91 11.48 -2.76
CA CYS A 132 1.08 12.18 -1.48
C CYS A 132 2.25 11.65 -0.64
N ILE A 133 2.56 10.35 -0.74
CA ILE A 133 3.66 9.71 0.02
C ILE A 133 5.02 10.29 -0.39
N SER A 134 5.23 10.57 -1.69
CA SER A 134 6.48 11.18 -2.18
C SER A 134 6.73 12.59 -1.61
N ARG A 135 5.67 13.24 -1.12
CA ARG A 135 5.68 14.58 -0.51
C ARG A 135 5.40 14.52 0.98
N SER A 136 5.33 13.33 1.56
CA SER A 136 5.16 13.15 3.01
C SER A 136 6.52 13.21 3.70
N LYS A 137 6.49 13.50 4.99
CA LYS A 137 7.65 13.43 5.87
C LYS A 137 7.44 12.27 6.84
N LEU A 138 8.44 11.41 6.94
CA LEU A 138 8.49 10.41 7.99
C LEU A 138 9.32 10.98 9.15
N SER A 139 8.66 11.28 10.25
CA SER A 139 9.31 11.78 11.47
C SER A 139 9.51 10.61 12.44
N VAL A 140 10.70 10.52 13.01
CA VAL A 140 11.11 9.45 13.91
C VAL A 140 11.29 10.05 15.29
N GLU A 141 10.48 9.61 16.25
CA GLU A 141 10.62 10.02 17.65
C GLU A 141 11.67 9.16 18.36
N ASP A 142 11.57 7.84 18.16
CA ASP A 142 12.57 6.87 18.60
C ASP A 142 12.68 5.71 17.59
N SER A 143 13.44 4.67 17.93
CA SER A 143 13.65 3.51 17.05
C SER A 143 12.36 2.72 16.74
N ARG A 144 11.30 2.87 17.54
CA ARG A 144 10.04 2.11 17.43
C ARG A 144 8.80 2.98 17.18
N ARG A 145 8.89 4.30 17.24
CA ARG A 145 7.75 5.21 17.09
C ARG A 145 7.97 6.22 15.97
N TRP A 146 7.24 6.02 14.88
CA TRP A 146 7.34 6.83 13.67
C TRP A 146 5.99 7.50 13.36
N TYR A 147 6.05 8.65 12.69
CA TYR A 147 4.89 9.45 12.32
C TYR A 147 4.93 9.75 10.82
N LEU A 148 3.87 9.38 10.12
CA LEU A 148 3.66 9.80 8.74
C LEU A 148 2.96 11.15 8.72
N GLN A 149 3.69 12.21 8.33
CA GLN A 149 3.18 13.58 8.28
C GLN A 149 3.02 14.03 6.83
N MET A 150 1.83 14.48 6.48
CA MET A 150 1.55 15.17 5.23
C MET A 150 2.13 16.58 5.31
N THR A 151 2.94 16.96 4.33
CA THR A 151 3.57 18.29 4.33
C THR A 151 2.59 19.38 3.93
N SER A 152 2.98 20.64 4.13
CA SER A 152 2.23 21.80 3.63
C SER A 152 1.94 21.73 2.13
N ASN A 153 2.83 21.12 1.34
CA ASN A 153 2.62 20.88 -0.10
C ASN A 153 1.48 19.89 -0.37
N ASN A 154 1.28 18.88 0.48
CA ASN A 154 0.10 18.02 0.38
C ASN A 154 -1.16 18.81 0.78
N TRP A 155 -1.12 19.47 1.93
CA TRP A 155 -2.29 20.16 2.49
C TRP A 155 -2.81 21.32 1.63
N SER A 156 -1.92 22.11 1.04
CA SER A 156 -2.30 23.27 0.20
C SER A 156 -3.06 22.88 -1.06
N ARG A 157 -3.07 21.60 -1.44
CA ARG A 157 -3.62 21.09 -2.69
C ARG A 157 -4.89 20.25 -2.50
N THR A 158 -5.34 20.05 -1.26
CA THR A 158 -6.48 19.18 -0.93
C THR A 158 -7.78 19.54 -1.64
N HIS A 159 -7.99 20.83 -1.93
CA HIS A 159 -9.18 21.36 -2.61
C HIS A 159 -8.99 21.58 -4.12
N GLU A 160 -7.81 21.26 -4.67
CA GLU A 160 -7.64 21.25 -6.12
C GLU A 160 -8.59 20.21 -6.72
N LYS A 161 -9.29 20.58 -7.78
CA LYS A 161 -10.14 19.64 -8.53
C LYS A 161 -9.30 18.87 -9.53
N ASP A 162 -9.80 17.73 -9.98
CA ASP A 162 -9.23 17.07 -11.15
C ASP A 162 -9.32 18.02 -12.37
N THR A 163 -8.20 18.18 -13.06
CA THR A 163 -8.04 18.92 -14.31
C THR A 163 -7.65 17.96 -15.43
N ASP A 164 -7.85 18.35 -16.69
CA ASP A 164 -7.46 17.54 -17.85
C ASP A 164 -5.98 17.15 -17.80
N THR A 165 -5.11 18.05 -17.32
CA THR A 165 -3.67 17.78 -17.13
C THR A 165 -3.41 16.70 -16.08
N THR A 166 -4.14 16.70 -14.96
CA THR A 166 -4.00 15.63 -13.95
C THR A 166 -4.54 14.29 -14.43
N THR A 167 -5.59 14.30 -15.26
CA THR A 167 -6.11 13.10 -15.91
C THR A 167 -5.09 12.52 -16.90
N LEU A 168 -4.44 13.38 -17.69
CA LEU A 168 -3.35 12.97 -18.58
C LEU A 168 -2.15 12.42 -17.81
N ALA A 169 -1.73 13.07 -16.72
CA ALA A 169 -0.63 12.60 -15.88
C ALA A 169 -0.92 11.22 -15.27
N TYR A 170 -2.16 10.97 -14.84
CA TYR A 170 -2.61 9.67 -14.39
C TYR A 170 -2.55 8.62 -15.51
N GLY A 171 -3.07 8.95 -16.70
CA GLY A 171 -2.99 8.08 -17.88
C GLY A 171 -1.55 7.71 -18.26
N VAL A 172 -0.62 8.66 -18.19
CA VAL A 172 0.81 8.41 -18.44
C VAL A 172 1.41 7.50 -17.37
N LYS A 173 1.10 7.71 -16.08
CA LYS A 173 1.54 6.83 -14.98
C LYS A 173 1.08 5.39 -15.23
N GLU A 174 -0.19 5.21 -15.58
CA GLU A 174 -0.78 3.90 -15.86
C GLU A 174 -0.13 3.23 -17.09
N MET A 175 0.10 3.99 -18.16
CA MET A 175 0.81 3.49 -19.36
C MET A 175 2.22 3.01 -19.03
N LEU A 176 2.97 3.77 -18.23
CA LEU A 176 4.34 3.40 -17.82
C LEU A 176 4.34 2.14 -16.93
N GLN A 177 3.35 2.00 -16.04
CA GLN A 177 3.20 0.77 -15.23
C GLN A 177 2.90 -0.45 -16.12
N ARG A 178 2.00 -0.32 -17.10
CA ARG A 178 1.71 -1.38 -18.07
C ARG A 178 2.93 -1.73 -18.92
N GLN A 179 3.72 -0.75 -19.34
CA GLN A 179 4.94 -0.99 -20.12
C GLN A 179 5.99 -1.75 -19.31
N LYS A 180 6.19 -1.40 -18.03
CA LYS A 180 7.09 -2.15 -17.13
C LYS A 180 6.64 -3.59 -16.94
N PHE A 181 5.34 -3.82 -16.76
CA PHE A 181 4.78 -5.16 -16.68
C PHE A 181 5.06 -5.98 -17.95
N LEU A 182 4.82 -5.40 -19.14
CA LEU A 182 5.11 -6.08 -20.41
C LEU A 182 6.61 -6.39 -20.57
N GLN A 183 7.50 -5.49 -20.16
CA GLN A 183 8.93 -5.74 -20.16
C GLN A 183 9.34 -6.86 -19.18
N GLU A 184 8.76 -6.90 -17.99
CA GLU A 184 9.01 -7.98 -17.01
C GLU A 184 8.53 -9.34 -17.53
N VAL A 185 7.38 -9.40 -18.22
CA VAL A 185 6.85 -10.62 -18.85
C VAL A 185 7.71 -11.10 -20.01
N ILE A 186 8.20 -10.19 -20.85
CA ILE A 186 9.05 -10.53 -22.00
C ILE A 186 10.47 -10.97 -21.54
N THR A 187 10.95 -10.44 -20.42
CA THR A 187 12.32 -10.68 -19.94
C THR A 187 12.42 -11.86 -18.96
N SER A 188 11.30 -12.36 -18.43
CA SER A 188 11.28 -13.61 -17.65
C SER A 188 11.35 -14.81 -18.59
N PRO A 189 12.47 -15.56 -18.64
CA PRO A 189 12.56 -16.76 -19.47
C PRO A 189 11.62 -17.80 -18.87
N GLY A 190 10.66 -18.28 -19.67
CA GLY A 190 9.84 -19.41 -19.30
C GLY A 190 10.70 -20.60 -18.89
N ALA A 191 10.33 -21.24 -17.78
CA ALA A 191 10.84 -22.53 -17.37
C ALA A 191 10.74 -23.50 -18.55
N SER A 192 11.89 -24.05 -18.96
CA SER A 192 11.97 -25.11 -19.96
C SER A 192 11.06 -26.28 -19.59
N PRO A 193 10.35 -26.89 -20.54
CA PRO A 193 9.73 -28.19 -20.32
C PRO A 193 10.83 -29.18 -19.96
N GLY A 194 10.70 -29.79 -18.78
CA GLY A 194 11.63 -30.80 -18.29
C GLY A 194 11.82 -31.92 -19.30
N GLU A 195 13.08 -32.24 -19.54
CA GLU A 195 13.53 -33.47 -20.18
C GLU A 195 12.93 -34.67 -19.44
N GLY A 196 12.02 -35.38 -20.10
CA GLY A 196 11.63 -36.73 -19.72
C GLY A 196 12.69 -37.71 -20.21
N HIS A 197 13.49 -38.23 -19.28
CA HIS A 197 14.27 -39.46 -19.46
C HIS A 197 13.38 -40.62 -19.92
N GLY A 198 13.88 -41.43 -20.85
CA GLY A 198 13.28 -42.72 -21.20
C GLY A 198 14.14 -43.50 -22.19
N ALA A 199 15.06 -44.30 -21.62
CA ALA A 199 15.70 -45.53 -22.12
C ALA A 199 15.97 -45.70 -23.63
#